data_AF-A0A072UZF8-F1
#
_entry.id   AF-A0A072UZF8-F1
#
_cell.length_a   1.000
_cell.length_b   1.000
_cell.length_c   1.000
_cell.angle_alpha   90.00
_cell.angle_beta   90.00
_cell.angle_gamma   90.00
#
_symmetry.space_group_name_H-M   'P 1'
#
loop_
_entity.id
_entity.type
_entity.pdbx_description
1 polymer ?
#
loop_
_entity_poly.entity_id
_entity_poly.type
_entity_poly.pdbx_seq_one_letter_code
_entity_poly.pdbx_strand_id
1 'polypeptide(L)'
;MKEALLCARKLNFLSEKRRVDSKWKGAQIAKIEVLYLKSLLNVSFSASNSKLPASSVIREFSILKAFNVSIHPPKLLIVMEVVWSPPVSGWIKGNCDGAFAVGKAVCGANFRNSKG
;
A
#
# COMPACT_ATOMS: atom_id res chain seq x y z
N MET A 1 0.45 65.20 26.80
CA MET A 1 1.50 64.65 25.90
C MET A 1 2.17 63.36 26.39
N LYS A 2 2.43 63.17 27.70
CA LYS A 2 3.13 61.95 28.20
C LYS A 2 2.34 60.63 28.03
N GLU A 3 1.02 60.65 28.22
CA GLU A 3 0.15 59.47 28.06
C GLU A 3 0.12 58.91 26.63
N ALA A 4 0.11 59.80 25.62
CA ALA A 4 0.13 59.38 24.22
C ALA A 4 1.46 58.67 23.85
N LEU A 5 2.58 59.15 24.40
CA LEU A 5 3.90 58.53 24.19
C LEU A 5 3.99 57.17 24.88
N LEU A 6 3.38 57.02 26.05
CA LEU A 6 3.30 55.75 26.78
C LEU A 6 2.46 54.72 26.02
N CYS A 7 1.32 55.16 25.45
CA CYS A 7 0.45 54.32 24.65
C CYS A 7 1.15 53.81 23.37
N ALA A 8 1.84 54.70 22.64
CA ALA A 8 2.60 54.33 21.45
C ALA A 8 3.71 53.32 21.75
N ARG A 9 4.43 53.49 22.86
CA ARG A 9 5.45 52.52 23.32
C ARG A 9 4.85 51.15 23.64
N LYS A 10 3.68 51.11 24.28
CA LYS A 10 2.99 49.86 24.61
C LYS A 10 2.50 49.13 23.35
N LEU A 11 1.96 49.86 22.38
CA LEU A 11 1.55 49.30 21.09
C LEU A 11 2.73 48.73 20.29
N ASN A 12 3.87 49.44 20.25
CA ASN A 12 5.08 48.95 19.60
C ASN A 12 5.61 47.66 20.26
N PHE A 13 5.61 47.60 21.59
CA PHE A 13 6.01 46.39 22.31
C PHE A 13 5.09 45.19 22.00
N LEU A 14 3.77 45.42 21.96
CA LEU A 14 2.79 44.38 21.63
C LEU A 14 2.88 43.93 20.17
N SER A 15 3.16 44.85 19.24
CA SER A 15 3.43 44.56 17.83
C SER A 15 4.64 43.65 17.68
N GLU A 16 5.76 44.01 18.32
CA GLU A 16 7.00 43.24 18.24
C GLU A 16 6.83 41.86 18.88
N LYS A 17 6.14 41.77 20.02
CA LYS A 17 5.83 40.49 20.67
C LYS A 17 5.01 39.57 19.75
N ARG A 18 3.95 40.09 19.12
CA ARG A 18 3.15 39.32 18.14
C ARG A 18 3.96 38.85 16.94
N ARG A 19 4.88 39.70 16.44
CA ARG A 19 5.77 39.37 15.32
C ARG A 19 6.71 38.21 15.69
N VAL A 20 7.30 38.27 16.87
CA VAL A 20 8.19 37.23 17.39
C VAL A 20 7.43 35.92 17.60
N ASP A 21 6.27 35.94 18.24
CA ASP A 21 5.44 34.74 18.48
C ASP A 21 5.01 34.08 17.16
N SER A 22 4.64 34.87 16.16
CA SER A 22 4.27 34.37 14.83
C SER A 22 5.45 33.71 14.11
N LYS A 23 6.66 34.28 14.24
CA LYS A 23 7.89 33.71 13.71
C LYS A 23 8.21 32.36 14.37
N TRP A 24 8.05 32.25 15.69
CA TRP A 24 8.28 31.00 16.42
C TRP A 24 7.28 29.90 16.03
N LYS A 25 6.00 30.24 15.88
CA LYS A 25 4.98 29.31 15.37
C LYS A 25 5.29 28.82 13.96
N GLY A 26 5.64 29.74 13.05
CA GLY A 26 6.04 29.37 11.68
C GLY A 26 7.28 28.47 11.64
N ALA A 27 8.28 28.73 12.48
CA ALA A 27 9.46 27.88 12.57
C ALA A 27 9.17 26.48 13.14
N GLN A 28 8.21 26.34 14.06
CA GLN A 28 7.76 25.04 14.54
C GLN A 28 6.98 24.26 13.48
N ILE A 29 6.08 24.92 12.75
CA ILE A 29 5.33 24.31 11.64
C ILE A 29 6.28 23.78 10.57
N ALA A 30 7.25 24.60 10.14
CA ALA A 30 8.26 24.18 9.16
C ALA A 30 9.09 22.98 9.65
N LYS A 31 9.42 22.91 10.94
CA LYS A 31 10.12 21.75 11.52
C LYS A 31 9.27 20.48 11.46
N ILE A 32 7.97 20.58 11.74
CA ILE A 32 7.03 19.46 11.67
C ILE A 32 6.89 18.95 10.23
N GLU A 33 6.74 19.86 9.26
CA GLU A 33 6.67 19.51 7.84
C GLU A 33 7.94 18.80 7.35
N VAL A 34 9.11 19.31 7.73
CA VAL A 34 10.40 18.67 7.38
C VAL A 34 10.54 17.29 8.02
N LEU A 35 10.09 17.10 9.26
CA LEU A 35 10.09 15.79 9.92
C LEU A 35 9.13 14.80 9.24
N TYR A 36 7.94 15.27 8.85
CA TYR A 36 6.96 14.47 8.12
C TYR A 36 7.49 14.02 6.76
N LEU A 37 8.04 14.96 5.97
CA LEU A 37 8.66 14.64 4.68
C LEU A 37 9.85 13.68 4.82
N LYS A 38 10.68 13.84 5.87
CA LYS A 38 11.77 12.88 6.19
C LYS A 38 11.23 11.48 6.50
N SER A 39 10.13 11.36 7.23
CA SER A 39 9.52 10.05 7.52
C SER A 39 9.00 9.37 6.26
N LEU A 40 8.34 10.12 5.37
CA LEU A 40 7.84 9.60 4.10
C LEU A 40 8.99 9.12 3.20
N LEU A 41 10.05 9.90 3.06
CA LEU A 41 11.24 9.54 2.28
C LEU A 41 11.93 8.26 2.80
N ASN A 42 12.06 8.10 4.12
CA ASN A 42 12.67 6.90 4.71
C ASN A 42 11.87 5.62 4.41
N VAL A 43 10.54 5.70 4.45
CA VAL A 43 9.66 4.58 4.11
C VAL A 43 9.80 4.20 2.64
N SER A 44 9.87 5.18 1.74
CA SER A 44 10.08 4.95 0.30
C SER A 44 11.43 4.28 0.00
N PHE A 45 12.51 4.68 0.68
CA PHE A 45 13.85 4.11 0.47
C PHE A 45 13.96 2.67 1.01
N SER A 46 13.30 2.36 2.13
CA SER A 46 13.27 1.00 2.67
C SER A 46 12.48 0.04 1.78
N ALA A 47 11.34 0.50 1.24
CA ALA A 47 10.48 -0.33 0.39
C ALA A 47 11.10 -0.68 -0.98
N SER A 48 11.91 0.23 -1.54
CA SER A 48 12.51 0.07 -2.87
C SER A 48 13.70 -0.90 -2.94
N ASN A 49 14.24 -1.36 -1.81
CA ASN A 49 15.43 -2.23 -1.76
C ASN A 49 15.15 -3.71 -1.50
N SER A 50 13.88 -4.11 -1.33
CA SER A 50 13.55 -5.52 -1.14
C SER A 50 13.66 -6.29 -2.47
N LYS A 51 14.51 -7.33 -2.48
CA LYS A 51 14.65 -8.28 -3.60
C LYS A 51 13.79 -9.54 -3.42
N LEU A 52 12.95 -9.55 -2.39
CA LEU A 52 12.14 -10.71 -2.04
C LEU A 52 10.92 -10.81 -2.98
N PRO A 53 10.52 -12.03 -3.36
CA PRO A 53 9.33 -12.23 -4.14
C PRO A 53 8.09 -11.85 -3.34
N ALA A 54 7.14 -11.18 -4.00
CA ALA A 54 5.86 -10.82 -3.40
C ALA A 54 5.00 -12.08 -3.14
N SER A 55 4.28 -12.08 -2.02
CA SER A 55 3.28 -13.09 -1.68
C SER A 55 2.11 -13.09 -2.67
N SER A 56 1.46 -14.24 -2.83
CA SER A 56 0.22 -14.38 -3.62
C SER A 56 -1.04 -13.91 -2.89
N VAL A 57 -0.92 -13.47 -1.63
CA VAL A 57 -2.04 -12.99 -0.82
C VAL A 57 -2.47 -11.59 -1.27
N ILE A 58 -3.75 -11.46 -1.65
CA ILE A 58 -4.30 -10.20 -2.21
C ILE A 58 -4.22 -9.02 -1.24
N ARG A 59 -4.29 -9.27 0.08
CA ARG A 59 -4.16 -8.23 1.11
C ARG A 59 -2.76 -7.61 1.10
N GLU A 60 -1.72 -8.43 0.99
CA GLU A 60 -0.33 -7.96 0.91
C GLU A 60 -0.11 -7.19 -0.40
N PHE A 61 -0.67 -7.67 -1.51
CA PHE A 61 -0.62 -6.96 -2.79
C PHE A 61 -1.25 -5.56 -2.72
N SER A 62 -2.43 -5.43 -2.11
CA SER A 62 -3.11 -4.14 -1.93
C SER A 62 -2.30 -3.15 -1.08
N ILE A 63 -1.65 -3.64 -0.02
CA ILE A 63 -0.78 -2.82 0.84
C ILE A 63 0.43 -2.33 0.06
N LEU A 64 1.14 -3.21 -0.64
CA LEU A 64 2.32 -2.86 -1.44
C LEU A 64 2.00 -1.85 -2.54
N LYS A 65 0.83 -1.99 -3.18
CA LYS A 65 0.33 -1.01 -4.17
C LYS A 65 0.04 0.36 -3.56
N ALA A 66 -0.56 0.42 -2.38
CA ALA A 66 -0.86 1.68 -1.69
C ALA A 66 0.40 2.49 -1.36
N PHE A 67 1.50 1.80 -1.07
CA PHE A 67 2.81 2.41 -0.78
C PHE A 67 3.71 2.56 -2.02
N ASN A 68 3.18 2.30 -3.22
CA ASN A 68 3.92 2.37 -4.49
C ASN A 68 5.25 1.60 -4.46
N VAL A 69 5.26 0.44 -3.79
CA VAL A 69 6.43 -0.42 -3.68
C VAL A 69 6.62 -1.19 -4.98
N SER A 70 7.87 -1.34 -5.45
CA SER A 70 8.18 -2.21 -6.58
C SER A 70 7.85 -3.66 -6.22
N ILE A 71 6.90 -4.26 -6.95
CA ILE A 71 6.46 -5.64 -6.71
C ILE A 71 7.27 -6.55 -7.62
N HIS A 72 8.06 -7.44 -7.02
CA HIS A 72 8.79 -8.47 -7.74
C HIS A 72 7.99 -9.78 -7.66
N PRO A 73 7.21 -10.16 -8.69
CA PRO A 73 6.55 -11.45 -8.66
C PRO A 73 7.59 -12.57 -8.58
N PRO A 74 7.30 -13.68 -7.87
CA PRO A 74 8.18 -14.84 -7.86
C PRO A 74 8.48 -15.28 -9.29
N LYS A 75 9.74 -15.65 -9.53
CA LYS A 75 10.18 -16.16 -10.83
C LYS A 75 9.35 -17.41 -11.13
N LEU A 76 8.52 -17.35 -12.18
CA LEU A 76 7.73 -18.48 -12.64
C LEU A 76 8.68 -19.64 -12.94
N LEU A 77 8.62 -20.68 -12.12
CA LEU A 77 9.53 -21.83 -12.23
C LEU A 77 9.30 -22.60 -13.53
N ILE A 78 8.05 -22.67 -14.00
CA ILE A 78 7.68 -23.36 -15.24
C ILE A 78 6.41 -22.70 -15.81
N VAL A 79 6.46 -22.25 -17.06
CA VAL A 79 5.26 -21.93 -17.86
C VAL A 79 5.01 -23.14 -18.75
N MET A 80 4.00 -23.94 -18.41
CA MET A 80 3.58 -25.09 -19.22
C MET A 80 2.37 -24.69 -20.05
N GLU A 81 2.44 -24.91 -21.35
CA GLU A 81 1.26 -24.82 -22.21
C GLU A 81 0.37 -26.04 -21.95
N VAL A 82 -0.92 -25.79 -21.73
CA VAL A 82 -1.94 -26.84 -21.62
C VAL A 82 -2.83 -26.76 -22.85
N VAL A 83 -2.58 -27.65 -23.81
CA VAL A 83 -3.44 -27.80 -24.99
C VAL A 83 -4.66 -28.64 -24.61
N TRP A 84 -5.82 -28.01 -24.53
CA TRP A 84 -7.09 -28.70 -24.29
C TRP A 84 -7.68 -29.24 -25.59
N SER A 85 -7.51 -30.55 -25.83
CA SER A 85 -8.19 -31.25 -26.92
C SER A 85 -9.51 -31.88 -26.44
N PRO A 86 -10.56 -31.94 -27.28
CA PRO A 86 -11.79 -32.63 -26.93
C PRO A 86 -11.54 -34.14 -26.71
N PRO A 87 -12.28 -34.80 -25.81
CA PRO A 87 -12.15 -36.24 -25.58
C PRO A 87 -12.45 -37.03 -26.87
N VAL A 88 -11.66 -38.06 -27.15
CA VAL A 88 -11.92 -38.99 -28.27
C VAL A 88 -13.24 -39.74 -28.01
N SER A 89 -13.96 -40.10 -29.06
CA SER A 89 -15.22 -40.86 -28.95
C SER A 89 -15.02 -42.13 -28.10
N GLY A 90 -15.89 -42.33 -27.11
CA GLY A 90 -15.79 -43.42 -26.12
C GLY A 90 -15.09 -43.04 -24.81
N TRP A 91 -14.47 -41.87 -24.71
CA TRP A 91 -13.85 -41.39 -23.48
C TRP A 91 -14.86 -40.67 -22.58
N ILE A 92 -14.70 -40.84 -21.27
CA ILE A 92 -15.46 -40.11 -20.24
C ILE A 92 -14.55 -39.01 -19.69
N LYS A 93 -15.01 -37.76 -19.76
CA LYS A 93 -14.30 -36.62 -19.15
C LYS A 93 -14.63 -36.58 -17.67
N GLY A 94 -13.61 -36.76 -16.82
CA GLY A 94 -13.71 -36.55 -15.37
C GLY A 94 -13.16 -35.18 -15.00
N ASN A 95 -14.03 -34.22 -14.69
CA ASN A 95 -13.61 -32.96 -14.09
C ASN A 95 -13.62 -33.12 -12.57
N CYS A 96 -12.46 -33.02 -11.93
CA CYS A 96 -12.36 -32.97 -10.47
C CYS A 96 -12.13 -31.52 -10.04
N ASP A 97 -12.93 -31.04 -9.11
CA ASP A 97 -12.71 -29.75 -8.46
C ASP A 97 -12.68 -29.95 -6.93
N GLY A 98 -11.81 -29.17 -6.28
CA GLY A 98 -11.57 -29.24 -4.85
C GLY A 98 -11.83 -27.88 -4.22
N ALA A 99 -12.60 -27.87 -3.14
CA ALA A 99 -12.82 -26.69 -2.32
C ALA A 99 -12.19 -26.90 -0.94
N PHE A 100 -11.50 -25.87 -0.44
CA PHE A 100 -10.97 -25.84 0.92
C PHE A 100 -11.47 -24.61 1.66
N ALA A 101 -12.00 -24.82 2.86
CA ALA A 101 -12.42 -23.74 3.75
C ALA A 101 -12.19 -24.13 5.21
N VAL A 102 -11.46 -23.30 5.96
CA VAL A 102 -11.30 -23.38 7.43
C VAL A 102 -11.10 -24.80 7.96
N GLY A 103 -10.02 -25.45 7.52
CA GLY A 103 -9.66 -26.80 7.97
C GLY A 103 -10.51 -27.93 7.40
N LYS A 104 -11.48 -27.62 6.52
CA LYS A 104 -12.29 -28.61 5.80
C LYS A 104 -11.91 -28.63 4.33
N ALA A 105 -11.64 -29.81 3.81
CA ALA A 105 -11.45 -30.06 2.39
C ALA A 105 -12.62 -30.90 1.88
N VAL A 106 -13.17 -30.51 0.73
CA VAL A 106 -14.19 -31.29 0.00
C VAL A 106 -13.73 -31.39 -1.45
N CYS A 107 -13.85 -32.57 -2.04
CA CYS A 107 -13.62 -32.77 -3.46
C CYS A 107 -14.86 -33.41 -4.11
N GLY A 108 -15.08 -33.08 -5.38
CA GLY A 108 -16.14 -33.67 -6.19
C GLY A 108 -15.63 -33.93 -7.60
N ALA A 109 -16.17 -34.96 -8.23
CA ALA A 109 -15.87 -35.30 -9.62
C ALA A 109 -17.16 -35.35 -10.43
N ASN A 110 -17.14 -34.74 -11.62
CA ASN A 110 -18.22 -34.84 -12.60
C ASN A 110 -17.70 -35.65 -13.80
N PHE A 111 -18.36 -36.77 -14.07
CA PHE A 111 -18.06 -37.65 -15.18
C PHE A 111 -19.10 -37.44 -16.28
N ARG A 112 -18.66 -37.01 -17.46
CA ARG A 112 -19.54 -36.80 -18.63
C ARG A 112 -19.04 -37.57 -19.83
N ASN A 113 -19.96 -38.14 -20.59
CA ASN A 113 -19.68 -38.73 -21.89
C ASN A 113 -20.16 -37.77 -23.01
N SER A 114 -20.06 -38.18 -24.27
CA SER A 114 -20.51 -37.37 -25.41
C SER A 114 -22.02 -37.12 -25.48
N LYS A 115 -22.81 -37.71 -24.57
CA LYS A 115 -24.28 -37.61 -24.52
C LYS A 115 -24.80 -36.74 -23.38
N GLY A 116 -23.92 -36.21 -22.52
CA GLY A 116 -24.29 -35.39 -21.35
C GLY A 116 -24.20 -36.18 -20.06
#